data_AF-A0A7J4QFC4-F1
#
_entry.id   AF-A0A7J4QFC4-F1
#
_cell.length_a   1.000
_cell.length_b   1.000
_cell.length_c   1.000
_cell.angle_alpha   90.00
_cell.angle_beta   90.00
_cell.angle_gamma   90.00
#
_symmetry.space_group_name_H-M   'P 1'
#
loop_
_entity.id
_entity.type
_entity.pdbx_description
1 polymer ?
#
loop_
_entity_poly.entity_id
_entity_poly.type
_entity_poly.pdbx_seq_one_letter_code
_entity_poly.pdbx_strand_id
1 'polypeptide(L)'
;HHPEIIYTKPVLVRRDGIERWELAALRKEVLMEFVKGLKQSGTTVSIASIKQAPLTDIYFPALSPDFSEQQQNALSLAKKEGYYDFPRKAWLAQLANVSGVSISTFREHLRKAERKLLSTAH
;
A
#
# COMPACT_ATOMS: atom_id res chain seq x y z
N HIS A 1 -13.20 -12.20 -5.87
CA HIS A 1 -12.27 -11.16 -5.38
C HIS A 1 -11.56 -10.54 -6.57
N HIS A 2 -11.72 -9.23 -6.78
CA HIS A 2 -10.93 -8.49 -7.77
C HIS A 2 -9.66 -8.01 -7.06
N PRO A 3 -8.44 -8.45 -7.46
CA PRO A 3 -7.21 -8.23 -6.69
C PRO A 3 -6.83 -6.75 -6.55
N GLU A 4 -7.42 -5.88 -7.36
CA GLU A 4 -7.15 -4.44 -7.38
C GLU A 4 -8.20 -3.60 -6.62
N ILE A 5 -9.20 -4.23 -6.00
CA ILE A 5 -10.20 -3.58 -5.15
C ILE A 5 -9.80 -3.72 -3.68
N ILE A 6 -9.67 -2.58 -3.01
CA ILE A 6 -9.32 -2.48 -1.58
C ILE A 6 -10.61 -2.17 -0.81
N TYR A 7 -10.90 -3.00 0.19
CA TYR A 7 -12.00 -2.74 1.13
C TYR A 7 -11.47 -1.87 2.26
N THR A 8 -11.91 -0.61 2.29
CA THR A 8 -11.36 0.38 3.23
C THR A 8 -12.05 0.36 4.58
N LYS A 9 -13.22 -0.29 4.70
CA LYS A 9 -13.95 -0.49 5.96
C LYS A 9 -14.64 -1.85 5.99
N PRO A 10 -14.92 -2.42 7.18
CA PRO A 10 -15.74 -3.62 7.31
C PRO A 10 -17.10 -3.44 6.62
N VAL A 11 -17.55 -4.49 5.94
CA VAL A 11 -18.90 -4.50 5.34
C VAL A 11 -19.92 -4.52 6.47
N LEU A 12 -20.74 -3.48 6.54
CA LEU A 12 -21.87 -3.44 7.45
C LEU A 12 -23.08 -4.01 6.73
N VAL A 13 -23.51 -5.20 7.17
CA VAL A 13 -24.74 -5.85 6.72
C VAL A 13 -25.86 -5.44 7.68
N ARG A 14 -26.86 -4.72 7.17
CA ARG A 14 -28.06 -4.38 7.95
C ARG A 14 -29.05 -5.54 7.90
N ARG A 15 -29.91 -5.63 8.91
CA ARG A 15 -30.92 -6.71 9.04
C ARG A 15 -31.96 -6.73 7.91
N ASP A 16 -32.07 -5.65 7.14
CA ASP A 16 -32.93 -5.50 5.95
C ASP A 16 -32.29 -6.07 4.67
N GLY A 17 -31.09 -6.66 4.76
CA GLY A 17 -30.37 -7.20 3.61
C GLY A 17 -29.60 -6.15 2.81
N ILE A 18 -29.54 -4.90 3.28
CA ILE A 18 -28.76 -3.84 2.63
C ILE A 18 -27.32 -3.91 3.12
N GLU A 19 -26.40 -4.09 2.18
CA GLU A 19 -24.96 -4.03 2.43
C GLU A 19 -24.40 -2.67 2.03
N ARG A 20 -23.62 -2.05 2.92
CA ARG A 20 -22.87 -0.84 2.60
C ARG A 20 -21.39 -1.16 2.50
N TRP A 21 -20.82 -0.90 1.34
CA TRP A 21 -19.40 -1.10 1.07
C TRP A 21 -18.69 0.24 0.90
N GLU A 22 -17.45 0.31 1.38
CA GLU A 22 -16.52 1.39 1.08
C GLU A 22 -15.31 0.76 0.39
N LEU A 23 -15.12 1.12 -0.88
CA LEU A 23 -14.17 0.50 -1.78
C LEU A 23 -13.21 1.55 -2.32
N ALA A 24 -11.99 1.12 -2.57
CA ALA A 24 -10.99 1.92 -3.24
C ALA A 24 -10.24 1.13 -4.31
N ALA A 25 -9.74 1.87 -5.29
CA ALA A 25 -8.88 1.37 -6.34
C ALA A 25 -7.87 2.45 -6.72
N LEU A 26 -6.65 2.03 -7.10
CA LEU A 26 -5.63 2.96 -7.62
C LEU A 26 -6.05 3.61 -8.93
N ARG A 27 -6.86 2.91 -9.70
CA ARG A 27 -7.38 3.34 -11.00
C ARG A 27 -8.90 3.36 -10.96
N LYS A 28 -9.50 4.45 -11.46
CA LYS A 28 -10.95 4.62 -11.46
C LYS A 28 -11.64 3.55 -12.32
N GLU A 29 -10.99 3.14 -13.40
CA GLU A 29 -11.50 2.18 -14.39
C GLU A 29 -11.85 0.85 -13.73
N VAL A 30 -10.97 0.38 -12.84
CA VAL A 30 -11.12 -0.86 -12.05
C VAL A 30 -12.38 -0.80 -11.17
N LEU A 31 -12.59 0.33 -10.49
CA LEU A 31 -13.77 0.54 -9.66
C LEU A 31 -15.05 0.52 -10.51
N MET A 32 -15.02 1.15 -11.68
CA MET A 32 -16.17 1.21 -12.59
C MET A 32 -16.49 -0.16 -13.20
N GLU A 33 -15.48 -0.95 -13.58
CA GLU A 33 -15.66 -2.32 -14.06
C GLU A 33 -16.26 -3.22 -12.98
N PHE A 34 -15.78 -3.12 -11.74
CA PHE A 34 -16.34 -3.86 -10.61
C PHE A 34 -17.81 -3.51 -10.37
N VAL A 35 -18.15 -2.21 -10.30
CA VAL A 35 -19.54 -1.76 -10.13
C VAL A 35 -20.43 -2.21 -11.29
N LYS A 36 -19.91 -2.19 -12.53
CA LYS A 36 -20.62 -2.69 -13.70
C LYS A 36 -20.93 -4.18 -13.57
N GLY A 37 -19.97 -5.00 -13.12
CA GLY A 37 -20.17 -6.41 -12.86
C GLY A 37 -21.28 -6.67 -11.82
N LEU A 38 -21.32 -5.89 -10.74
CA LEU A 38 -22.38 -6.00 -9.73
C LEU A 38 -23.77 -5.63 -10.26
N LYS A 39 -23.86 -4.60 -11.12
CA LYS A 39 -25.14 -4.24 -11.75
C LYS A 39 -25.63 -5.33 -12.69
N GLN A 40 -24.72 -6.06 -13.33
CA GLN A 40 -25.04 -7.17 -14.22
C GLN A 40 -25.45 -8.44 -13.48
N SER A 41 -25.14 -8.59 -12.19
CA SER A 41 -25.54 -9.76 -11.39
C SER A 41 -27.00 -9.73 -10.93
N GLY A 42 -27.78 -8.72 -11.33
CA GLY A 42 -29.18 -8.56 -10.89
C GLY A 42 -29.33 -7.90 -9.52
N THR A 43 -28.24 -7.43 -8.92
CA THR A 43 -28.27 -6.72 -7.63
C THR A 43 -28.56 -5.24 -7.83
N THR A 44 -29.42 -4.66 -6.98
CA THR A 44 -29.66 -3.22 -6.96
C THR A 44 -28.47 -2.50 -6.32
N VAL A 45 -27.62 -1.91 -7.14
CA VAL A 45 -26.43 -1.16 -6.70
C VAL A 45 -26.66 0.34 -6.80
N SER A 46 -26.56 1.02 -5.65
CA SER A 46 -26.56 2.49 -5.57
C SER A 46 -25.18 3.00 -5.20
N ILE A 47 -24.67 3.97 -5.95
CA ILE A 47 -23.40 4.63 -5.65
C ILE A 47 -23.71 5.86 -4.81
N ALA A 48 -23.35 5.83 -3.52
CA ALA A 48 -23.59 6.97 -2.62
C ALA A 48 -22.63 8.14 -2.89
N SER A 49 -21.36 7.87 -3.20
CA SER A 49 -20.34 8.89 -3.44
C SER A 49 -19.12 8.26 -4.12
N ILE A 50 -18.47 9.00 -5.03
CA ILE A 50 -17.14 8.70 -5.56
C ILE A 50 -16.27 9.93 -5.34
N LYS A 51 -15.08 9.74 -4.76
CA LYS A 51 -14.11 10.80 -4.50
C LYS A 51 -12.72 10.33 -4.90
N GLN A 52 -11.91 11.25 -5.38
CA GLN A 52 -10.46 11.06 -5.42
C GLN A 52 -9.92 11.55 -4.08
N ALA A 53 -9.12 10.74 -3.43
CA ALA A 53 -8.46 11.08 -2.18
C ALA A 53 -7.01 10.57 -2.24
N PRO A 54 -6.07 11.20 -1.52
CA PRO A 54 -4.72 10.69 -1.43
C PRO A 54 -4.74 9.29 -0.81
N LEU A 55 -3.78 8.46 -1.22
CA LEU A 55 -3.64 7.07 -0.75
C LEU A 55 -3.64 6.96 0.78
N THR A 56 -3.12 7.96 1.49
CA THR A 56 -3.07 8.05 2.95
C THR A 56 -4.44 8.09 3.63
N ASP A 57 -5.46 8.60 2.94
CA ASP A 57 -6.82 8.75 3.49
C ASP A 57 -7.69 7.52 3.17
N ILE A 58 -7.22 6.67 2.25
CA ILE A 58 -7.91 5.52 1.69
C ILE A 58 -7.35 4.22 2.26
N TYR A 59 -6.02 4.10 2.32
CA TYR A 59 -5.35 3.03 3.03
C TYR A 59 -5.44 3.31 4.52
N PHE A 60 -5.89 2.32 5.27
CA PHE A 60 -5.75 2.33 6.71
C PHE A 60 -4.30 2.71 7.08
N PRO A 61 -4.07 3.73 7.93
CA PRO A 61 -2.76 4.02 8.51
C PRO A 61 -2.16 2.78 9.20
N ALA A 62 -3.01 1.83 9.62
CA ALA A 62 -2.60 0.55 10.19
C ALA A 62 -1.77 -0.34 9.23
N LEU A 63 -1.82 -0.09 7.92
CA LEU A 63 -1.07 -0.84 6.91
C LEU A 63 0.20 -0.12 6.41
N SER A 64 0.43 1.12 6.83
CA SER A 64 1.68 1.84 6.53
C SER A 64 2.56 1.78 7.77
N PRO A 65 3.68 1.05 7.73
CA PRO A 65 4.56 1.03 8.89
C PRO A 65 5.08 2.44 9.15
N ASP A 66 5.02 2.88 10.42
CA ASP A 66 5.54 4.18 10.82
C ASP A 66 7.07 4.17 10.70
N PHE A 67 7.63 4.73 9.64
CA PHE A 67 9.07 4.80 9.41
C PHE A 67 9.65 6.08 10.00
N SER A 68 10.81 5.98 10.66
CA SER A 68 11.61 7.20 10.87
C SER A 68 12.13 7.71 9.53
N GLU A 69 12.44 9.00 9.44
CA GLU A 69 13.01 9.63 8.24
C GLU A 69 14.22 8.84 7.70
N GLN A 70 15.12 8.41 8.58
CA GLN A 70 16.28 7.60 8.23
C GLN A 70 15.91 6.21 7.68
N GLN A 71 14.86 5.58 8.20
CA GLN A 71 14.36 4.28 7.71
C GLN A 71 13.74 4.42 6.33
N GLN A 72 12.92 5.46 6.13
CA GLN A 72 12.29 5.77 4.85
C GLN A 72 13.34 6.11 3.79
N ASN A 73 14.33 6.94 4.14
CA ASN A 73 15.44 7.30 3.25
C ASN A 73 16.28 6.09 2.87
N ALA A 74 16.64 5.22 3.84
CA ALA A 74 17.40 4.01 3.56
C ALA A 74 16.65 3.07 2.60
N LEU A 75 15.35 2.85 2.83
CA LEU A 75 14.52 1.99 2.00
C LEU A 75 14.33 2.56 0.59
N SER A 76 14.02 3.86 0.49
CA SER A 76 13.84 4.57 -0.77
C SER A 76 15.12 4.56 -1.61
N LEU A 77 16.26 4.84 -0.99
CA LEU A 77 17.56 4.81 -1.65
C LEU A 77 17.92 3.39 -2.12
N ALA A 78 17.75 2.38 -1.26
CA ALA A 78 18.02 0.98 -1.64
C ALA A 78 17.16 0.54 -2.84
N LYS A 79 15.87 0.92 -2.87
CA LYS A 79 15.00 0.64 -4.01
C LYS A 79 15.44 1.38 -5.27
N LYS A 80 15.71 2.69 -5.16
CA LYS A 80 16.09 3.55 -6.29
C LYS A 80 17.39 3.07 -6.96
N GLU A 81 18.37 2.67 -6.18
CA GLU A 81 19.69 2.23 -6.66
C GLU A 81 19.71 0.74 -7.06
N GLY A 82 18.59 0.03 -6.98
CA GLY A 82 18.50 -1.37 -7.41
C GLY A 82 19.22 -2.36 -6.48
N TYR A 83 19.22 -2.09 -5.18
CA TYR A 83 19.72 -3.02 -4.15
C TYR A 83 18.95 -4.36 -4.14
N TYR A 84 17.65 -4.29 -4.43
CA TYR A 84 16.72 -5.42 -4.48
C TYR A 84 16.54 -6.00 -5.90
N ASP A 85 17.19 -5.42 -6.92
CA ASP A 85 17.08 -5.88 -8.30
C ASP A 85 17.83 -7.19 -8.54
N PHE A 86 17.45 -7.90 -9.61
CA PHE A 86 18.22 -9.02 -10.15
C PHE A 86 18.53 -8.78 -11.64
N PRO A 87 19.83 -8.72 -12.05
CA PRO A 87 21.02 -8.75 -11.21
C PRO A 87 21.11 -7.52 -10.29
N ARG A 88 21.70 -7.68 -9.11
CA ARG A 88 21.84 -6.60 -8.12
C ARG A 88 22.67 -5.46 -8.70
N LYS A 89 22.16 -4.22 -8.57
CA LYS A 89 22.80 -3.01 -9.13
C LYS A 89 23.49 -2.12 -8.10
N ALA A 90 23.18 -2.29 -6.82
CA ALA A 90 23.82 -1.55 -5.73
C ALA A 90 24.14 -2.42 -4.52
N TRP A 91 25.21 -2.05 -3.80
CA TRP A 91 25.66 -2.70 -2.57
C TRP A 91 25.58 -1.76 -1.36
N LEU A 92 25.45 -2.33 -0.15
CA LEU A 92 25.33 -1.57 1.10
C LEU A 92 26.43 -0.52 1.28
N ALA A 93 27.67 -0.80 0.85
CA ALA A 93 28.78 0.14 0.96
C ALA A 93 28.54 1.43 0.14
N GLN A 94 28.00 1.30 -1.08
CA GLN A 94 27.68 2.45 -1.92
C GLN A 94 26.53 3.26 -1.35
N LEU A 95 25.47 2.57 -0.89
CA LEU A 95 24.29 3.23 -0.31
C LEU A 95 24.63 3.98 0.98
N ALA A 96 25.48 3.39 1.82
CA ALA A 96 25.98 4.03 3.03
C ALA A 96 26.79 5.29 2.72
N ASN A 97 27.66 5.23 1.70
CA ASN A 97 28.43 6.37 1.23
C ASN A 97 27.53 7.51 0.73
N VAL A 98 26.52 7.18 -0.10
CA VAL A 98 25.52 8.16 -0.58
C VAL A 98 24.72 8.77 0.57
N SER A 99 24.47 7.99 1.62
CA SER A 99 23.70 8.43 2.79
C SER A 99 24.53 9.20 3.83
N GLY A 100 25.86 9.29 3.66
CA GLY A 100 26.76 9.96 4.61
C GLY A 100 26.86 9.26 5.98
N VAL A 101 26.56 7.97 6.06
CA VAL A 101 26.62 7.18 7.31
C VAL A 101 27.50 5.96 7.16
N SER A 102 27.87 5.32 8.28
CA SER A 102 28.60 4.06 8.24
C SER A 102 27.76 2.93 7.63
N ILE A 103 28.43 1.92 7.07
CA ILE A 103 27.78 0.72 6.51
C ILE A 103 26.90 0.02 7.55
N SER A 104 27.37 -0.06 8.81
CA SER A 104 26.62 -0.67 9.91
C SER A 104 25.36 0.13 10.24
N THR A 105 25.44 1.46 10.29
CA THR A 105 24.29 2.34 10.56
C THR A 105 23.27 2.26 9.43
N PHE A 106 23.70 2.33 8.17
CA PHE A 106 22.79 2.20 7.02
C PHE A 106 22.08 0.84 7.02
N ARG A 107 22.83 -0.25 7.23
CA ARG A 107 22.28 -1.61 7.33
C ARG A 107 21.23 -1.71 8.44
N GLU A 108 21.45 -1.07 9.58
CA GLU A 108 20.50 -1.11 10.69
C GLU A 108 19.21 -0.33 10.38
N HIS A 109 19.30 0.84 9.73
CA HIS A 109 18.12 1.55 9.24
C HIS A 109 17.32 0.71 8.25
N LEU A 110 18.01 0.08 7.30
CA LEU A 110 17.39 -0.78 6.30
C LEU A 110 16.70 -1.99 6.95
N ARG A 111 17.41 -2.69 7.85
CA ARG A 111 16.87 -3.86 8.59
C ARG A 111 15.63 -3.51 9.41
N LYS A 112 15.64 -2.35 10.10
CA LYS A 112 14.47 -1.87 10.86
C LYS A 112 13.30 -1.55 9.94
N ALA A 113 13.56 -0.91 8.80
CA ALA A 113 12.54 -0.60 7.80
C ALA A 113 11.94 -1.89 7.20
N GLU A 114 12.77 -2.84 6.78
CA GLU A 114 12.34 -4.14 6.24
C GLU A 114 11.50 -4.92 7.26
N ARG A 115 11.92 -4.96 8.53
CA ARG A 115 11.14 -5.62 9.59
C ARG A 115 9.74 -5.01 9.75
N LYS A 116 9.65 -3.69 9.69
CA LYS A 116 8.37 -2.96 9.78
C LYS A 116 7.46 -3.27 8.59
N LEU A 117 8.00 -3.35 7.37
CA LEU A 117 7.24 -3.79 6.19
C LEU A 117 6.69 -5.22 6.36
N LEU A 118 7.55 -6.14 6.82
CA LEU A 118 7.18 -7.55 6.98
C LEU A 118 6.15 -7.76 8.10
N SER A 119 6.21 -6.97 9.17
CA SER A 119 5.22 -7.07 10.26
C SER A 119 3.82 -6.61 9.89
N THR A 120 3.70 -5.78 8.86
CA THR A 120 2.42 -5.23 8.40
C THR A 120 1.78 -6.06 7.29
N ALA A 121 2.48 -7.09 6.79
CA ALA A 121 2.00 -8.00 5.75
C ALA A 121 1.22 -9.23 6.31
N HIS A 122 0.83 -9.20 7.59
CA HIS A 122 0.10 -10.27 8.29
C HIS A 122 -1.36 -9.90 8.55
#